data_AF-A0A7J0BNB8-F1
#
_entry.id   AF-A0A7J0BNB8-F1
#
_cell.length_a   1.000
_cell.length_b   1.000
_cell.length_c   1.000
_cell.angle_alpha   90.00
_cell.angle_beta   90.00
_cell.angle_gamma   90.00
#
_symmetry.space_group_name_H-M   'P 1'
#
loop_
_entity.id
_entity.type
_entity.pdbx_description
1 polymer ?
#
loop_
_entity_poly.entity_id
_entity_poly.type
_entity_poly.pdbx_seq_one_letter_code
_entity_poly.pdbx_strand_id
1 'polypeptide(L)' 'MNIDDFRNGFQKVLGEVVTTKFDRPIRDDELFSDYGLDSLDVMNLFLQLEDEFGVPLGEDVDPEVCNTLEKLFNFVDERK' A
#
# COMPACT_ATOMS: atom_id res chain seq x y z
N MET A 1 7.07 -7.51 -11.73
CA MET A 1 6.44 -8.25 -10.60
C MET A 1 4.98 -8.45 -10.97
N ASN A 2 4.30 -9.56 -10.63
CA ASN A 2 2.86 -9.64 -10.91
C ASN A 2 2.05 -9.00 -9.76
N ILE A 3 0.80 -8.63 -10.02
CA ILE A 3 -0.06 -7.98 -9.02
C ILE A 3 -0.40 -8.88 -7.83
N ASP A 4 -0.43 -10.21 -8.01
CA ASP A 4 -0.69 -11.15 -6.92
C ASP A 4 0.48 -11.21 -5.92
N ASP A 5 1.72 -11.23 -6.42
CA ASP A 5 2.94 -11.15 -5.60
C ASP A 5 2.96 -9.84 -4.81
N PHE A 6 2.62 -8.73 -5.48
CA PHE A 6 2.55 -7.42 -4.85
C PHE A 6 1.47 -7.37 -3.77
N ARG A 7 0.27 -7.89 -4.06
CA ARG A 7 -0.85 -7.95 -3.11
C ARG A 7 -0.49 -8.76 -1.86
N ASN A 8 0.20 -9.89 -2.04
CA ASN A 8 0.66 -10.71 -0.91
C ASN A 8 1.67 -9.97 -0.03
N GLY A 9 2.65 -9.30 -0.64
CA GLY A 9 3.61 -8.47 0.10
C GLY A 9 2.92 -7.30 0.81
N PHE A 10 2.01 -6.60 0.12
CA PHE A 10 1.19 -5.54 0.70
C PHE A 10 0.41 -6.02 1.91
N GLN A 11 -0.29 -7.16 1.81
CA GLN A 11 -1.09 -7.70 2.92
C GLN A 11 -0.23 -8.10 4.13
N LYS A 12 0.99 -8.61 3.88
CA LYS A 12 1.95 -8.90 4.94
C LYS A 12 2.35 -7.62 5.69
N VAL A 13 2.81 -6.60 4.97
CA VAL A 13 3.24 -5.32 5.56
C VAL A 13 2.06 -4.62 6.24
N LEU A 14 0.88 -4.63 5.63
CA LEU A 14 -0.33 -4.05 6.20
C LEU A 14 -0.64 -4.67 7.57
N GLY A 15 -0.49 -5.99 7.73
CA GLY A 15 -0.70 -6.68 9.01
C GLY A 15 0.36 -6.39 10.07
N GLU A 16 1.55 -5.92 9.67
CA GLU A 16 2.62 -5.52 10.58
C GLU A 16 2.46 -4.05 11.05
N VAL A 17 2.02 -3.18 10.14
CA VAL A 17 1.86 -1.74 10.39
C VAL A 17 0.54 -1.42 11.06
N VAL A 18 -0.54 -2.07 10.62
CA VAL A 18 -1.90 -1.73 11.03
C VAL A 18 -2.39 -2.76 12.05
N THR A 19 -2.67 -2.30 13.26
CA THR A 19 -3.23 -3.13 14.33
C THR A 19 -4.74 -3.35 14.20
N THR A 20 -5.40 -2.54 13.37
CA THR A 20 -6.82 -2.66 13.05
C THR A 20 -7.08 -3.94 12.26
N LYS A 21 -8.00 -4.76 12.76
CA LYS A 21 -8.47 -5.93 12.01
C LYS A 21 -9.50 -5.49 10.97
N PHE A 22 -9.18 -5.74 9.71
CA PHE A 22 -10.16 -5.65 8.64
C PHE A 22 -10.98 -6.94 8.58
N ASP A 23 -12.29 -6.82 8.37
CA ASP A 23 -13.19 -7.98 8.22
C ASP A 23 -12.89 -8.79 6.94
N ARG A 24 -12.24 -8.15 5.97
CA ARG A 24 -11.81 -8.73 4.70
C ARG A 24 -10.55 -8.01 4.19
N PRO A 25 -9.78 -8.63 3.27
CA PRO A 25 -8.67 -7.95 2.63
C PRO A 25 -9.12 -6.72 1.81
N ILE A 26 -8.25 -5.72 1.75
CA ILE A 26 -8.39 -4.56 0.86
C ILE A 26 -8.34 -5.04 -0.59
N ARG A 27 -9.33 -4.63 -1.40
CA ARG A 27 -9.36 -4.93 -2.84
C ARG A 27 -8.56 -3.90 -3.61
N ASP A 28 -8.15 -4.29 -4.82
CA ASP A 28 -7.23 -3.51 -5.64
C ASP A 28 -7.75 -2.09 -5.93
N ASP A 29 -9.06 -1.95 -6.16
CA ASP A 29 -9.77 -0.74 -6.57
C ASP A 29 -10.41 0.07 -5.42
N GLU A 30 -10.27 -0.40 -4.18
CA GLU A 30 -10.90 0.24 -3.02
C GLU A 30 -9.96 1.21 -2.31
N LEU A 31 -10.54 2.28 -1.76
CA LEU A 31 -9.77 3.31 -1.07
C LEU A 31 -9.28 2.79 0.27
N PHE A 32 -8.04 3.09 0.63
CA PHE A 32 -7.50 2.80 1.96
C PHE A 32 -8.33 3.47 3.08
N SER A 33 -8.92 4.63 2.80
CA SER A 33 -9.82 5.33 3.72
C SER A 33 -11.10 4.57 4.03
N ASP A 34 -11.59 3.73 3.11
CA ASP A 34 -12.79 2.90 3.33
C ASP A 34 -12.53 1.83 4.40
N TYR A 35 -11.26 1.55 4.66
CA TYR A 35 -10.77 0.64 5.69
C TYR A 35 -10.35 1.38 6.97
N GLY A 36 -10.51 2.70 7.03
CA GLY A 36 -10.14 3.52 8.17
C GLY A 36 -8.65 3.84 8.25
N LEU A 37 -7.91 3.69 7.15
CA LEU A 37 -6.53 4.18 7.03
C LEU A 37 -6.56 5.65 6.63
N ASP A 38 -6.01 6.51 7.47
CA ASP A 38 -5.84 7.92 7.13
C ASP A 38 -4.55 8.16 6.32
N SER A 39 -4.29 9.41 5.92
CA SER A 39 -3.10 9.73 5.12
C SER A 39 -1.77 9.49 5.87
N LEU A 40 -1.76 9.55 7.20
CA LEU A 40 -0.59 9.23 8.01
C LEU A 40 -0.36 7.71 8.08
N ASP A 41 -1.43 6.93 8.24
CA ASP A 41 -1.36 5.47 8.20
C ASP A 41 -0.85 4.98 6.83
N VAL A 42 -1.38 5.55 5.75
CA VAL A 42 -0.96 5.23 4.38
C VAL A 42 0.49 5.64 4.14
N MET A 43 0.93 6.80 4.64
CA MET A 43 2.33 7.21 4.55
C MET A 43 3.27 6.25 5.29
N ASN A 44 2.91 5.83 6.50
CA ASN A 44 3.67 4.82 7.26
C ASN A 44 3.72 3.48 6.52
N LEU A 45 2.61 3.08 5.90
CA LEU A 45 2.55 1.88 5.07
C LEU A 45 3.50 1.98 3.87
N PHE A 46 3.57 3.13 3.19
CA PHE A 46 4.48 3.34 2.07
C PHE A 46 5.95 3.22 2.47
N LEU A 47 6.36 3.79 3.60
CA LEU A 47 7.72 3.67 4.11
C LEU A 47 8.14 2.20 4.33
N GLN A 48 7.22 1.37 4.81
CA GLN A 48 7.47 -0.05 5.06
C GLN A 48 7.47 -0.87 3.77
N LEU A 49 6.63 -0.49 2.80
CA LEU A 49 6.62 -1.10 1.47
C LEU A 49 7.87 -0.71 0.67
N GLU A 50 8.43 0.48 0.90
CA GLU A 50 9.71 0.90 0.33
C GLU A 50 10.85 -0.02 0.78
N ASP A 51 10.90 -0.38 2.07
CA ASP A 51 11.86 -1.36 2.60
C ASP A 51 11.65 -2.77 2.01
N GLU A 52 10.40 -3.22 1.83
CA GLU A 52 10.08 -4.56 1.28
C GLU A 52 10.35 -4.66 -0.23
N PHE A 53 10.08 -3.60 -0.99
CA PHE A 53 10.13 -3.62 -2.46
C PHE A 53 11.29 -2.87 -3.09
N GLY A 54 12.04 -2.07 -2.33
CA GLY A 54 13.19 -1.29 -2.77
C GLY A 54 12.85 -0.14 -3.72
N VAL A 55 11.64 0.43 -3.61
CA VAL A 55 11.15 1.54 -4.45
C VAL A 55 10.87 2.74 -3.56
N PRO A 56 11.35 3.96 -3.89
CA PRO A 56 11.08 5.14 -3.09
C PRO A 56 9.59 5.48 -3.14
N LEU A 57 8.89 5.28 -2.02
CA LEU A 57 7.46 5.51 -1.89
C LEU A 57 7.18 6.66 -0.92
N GLY A 58 7.92 6.76 0.18
CA GLY A 58 7.60 7.72 1.26
C GLY A 58 7.76 9.19 0.88
N GLU A 59 8.71 9.53 0.00
CA GLU A 59 8.97 10.91 -0.40
C GLU A 59 8.37 11.27 -1.78
N ASP A 60 8.22 10.27 -2.66
CA ASP A 60 7.83 10.48 -4.06
C ASP A 60 6.34 10.22 -4.34
N VAL A 61 5.59 9.73 -3.35
CA VAL A 61 4.17 9.37 -3.50
C VAL A 61 3.30 10.19 -2.56
N ASP A 62 2.29 10.85 -3.12
CA ASP A 62 1.22 11.47 -2.35
C ASP A 62 0.19 10.39 -1.93
N PRO A 63 -0.04 10.17 -0.62
CA PRO A 63 -1.04 9.22 -0.11
C PRO A 63 -2.47 9.50 -0.56
N GLU A 64 -2.81 10.77 -0.84
CA GLU A 64 -4.16 11.13 -1.32
C GLU A 64 -4.36 10.76 -2.79
N VAL A 65 -3.27 10.78 -3.57
CA VAL A 65 -3.31 10.37 -4.98
C VAL A 65 -3.24 8.85 -5.09
N CYS A 66 -2.31 8.24 -4.35
CA CYS A 66 -2.00 6.82 -4.35
C CYS A 66 -2.81 6.04 -3.29
N ASN A 67 -4.11 6.23 -3.28
CA ASN A 67 -5.00 5.78 -2.20
C ASN A 67 -5.66 4.41 -2.41
N THR A 68 -5.17 3.61 -3.37
CA THR A 68 -5.68 2.27 -3.70
C THR A 68 -4.50 1.35 -4.02
N LEU A 69 -4.67 0.04 -3.85
CA LEU A 69 -3.60 -0.92 -4.12
C LEU A 69 -3.24 -0.98 -5.61
N GLU A 70 -4.20 -0.82 -6.52
CA GLU A 70 -3.95 -0.78 -7.97
C GLU A 70 -3.05 0.40 -8.36
N LYS A 71 -3.36 1.62 -7.87
CA LYS A 71 -2.51 2.80 -8.12
C LYS A 71 -1.10 2.62 -7.57
N LEU A 72 -0.99 2.03 -6.38
CA LEU A 72 0.30 1.77 -5.75
C LEU A 72 1.11 0.72 -6.52
N PHE A 73 0.46 -0.36 -6.96
CA PHE A 73 1.07 -1.35 -7.82
C PHE A 73 1.57 -0.72 -9.13
N ASN A 74 0.75 0.08 -9.81
CA ASN A 74 1.13 0.75 -11.05
C ASN A 74 2.33 1.68 -10.84
N PHE A 75 2.34 2.45 -9.74
CA PHE A 75 3.47 3.32 -9.40
C PHE A 75 4.78 2.55 -9.23
N VAL A 76 4.71 1.39 -8.56
CA VAL A 76 5.86 0.49 -8.31
C VAL A 76 6.30 -0.20 -9.58
N ASP A 77 5.37 -0.67 -10.41
CA ASP A 77 5.67 -1.39 -11.66
C ASP A 77 6.30 -0.46 -12.71
N GLU A 78 5.89 0.80 -12.78
CA GLU A 78 6.48 1.81 -13.67
C GLU A 78 7.92 2.22 -13.29
N ARG A 79 8.36 1.94 -12.05
CA ARG A 79 9.68 2.34 -11.52
C ARG A 79 10.65 1.18 -11.35
N LYS A 80 10.25 -0.04 -11.69
CA LYS A 80 11.09 -1.26 -11.61
C LYS A 80 11.77 -1.61 -12.93
#